data_AF-A0A9D8LHG4-F1
#
_entry.id   AF-A0A9D8LHG4-F1
#
_cell.length_a   1.000
_cell.length_b   1.000
_cell.length_c   1.000
_cell.angle_alpha   90.00
_cell.angle_beta   90.00
_cell.angle_gamma   90.00
#
_symmetry.space_group_name_H-M   'P 1'
#
loop_
_entity.id
_entity.type
_entity.pdbx_description
1 polymer ?
#
loop_
_entity_poly.entity_id
_entity_poly.type
_entity_poly.pdbx_seq_one_letter_code
_entity_poly.pdbx_strand_id
1 'polypeptide(L)'
;MTAWRSTARWTSMPAFNLMPSFLRFRNGWPRMVIVRLKGLAKATKKLASGEKRVYWYAWRGGPQLKGEPGSPEFMQSHADALAKRKAEISTGDDLRALIREFESSTDYPTSATSQKSYKAYLALIEKRFGSLPVKALKEAEVRGVFLRWRDEFKATPRKADYVWTVLGKLMAFAVNRGKIKTNPCARAGRLAESGTRIDITWSDQDLEKLFAGAPWEVALVCFAALWTGQRQGDVLSWRRSNIHDGVLRFTQGKRQKGKPPKKIAMPVPGPLAEALKRAKKGEALCLNSRGEPWTSDGFRASLRKVAEEAGIDGLRFHDMRGTFSSAAGDAGASEPEISAVTGHALPGRSALSSAYLKRSLVMATSCVRLVEEHKAGTIWHTAMSSNPGPDAKKKSKPALQTVANQSAKCDSENKPKPNKKRSKSNDLGSVVGDVGLEPTTR
;
A
#
# COMPACT_ATOMS: atom_id res chain seq x y z
N MET A 1 -35.08 28.72 -3.99
CA MET A 1 -34.90 29.72 -5.07
C MET A 1 -33.54 29.53 -5.71
N THR A 2 -33.59 29.08 -6.96
CA THR A 2 -32.70 29.40 -8.09
C THR A 2 -31.18 29.34 -7.90
N ALA A 3 -30.59 28.30 -8.48
CA ALA A 3 -29.17 28.14 -8.73
C ALA A 3 -28.61 29.27 -9.61
N TRP A 4 -27.48 29.85 -9.20
CA TRP A 4 -26.62 30.67 -10.05
C TRP A 4 -25.30 29.93 -10.28
N ARG A 5 -25.22 29.19 -11.39
CA ARG A 5 -23.96 28.66 -11.91
C ARG A 5 -23.19 29.81 -12.57
N SER A 6 -22.18 30.35 -11.88
CA SER A 6 -21.18 31.21 -12.53
C SER A 6 -19.92 30.38 -12.84
N THR A 7 -19.61 30.23 -14.12
CA THR A 7 -18.39 29.56 -14.62
C THR A 7 -17.19 30.48 -14.44
N ALA A 8 -16.65 30.57 -13.22
CA ALA A 8 -15.33 31.15 -12.99
C ALA A 8 -14.25 30.12 -13.33
N ARG A 9 -13.42 30.40 -14.35
CA ARG A 9 -12.29 29.56 -14.74
C ARG A 9 -11.07 29.94 -13.91
N TRP A 10 -10.61 29.04 -13.04
CA TRP A 10 -9.50 29.29 -12.11
C TRP A 10 -8.20 28.69 -12.61
N THR A 11 -7.16 29.51 -12.79
CA THR A 11 -5.81 29.06 -13.18
C THR A 11 -4.80 29.38 -12.09
N SER A 12 -4.05 28.38 -11.60
CA SER A 12 -2.87 28.61 -10.74
C SER A 12 -1.66 28.93 -11.61
N MET A 13 -0.91 29.99 -11.27
CA MET A 13 0.32 30.35 -11.98
C MET A 13 1.56 30.24 -11.06
N PRO A 14 2.74 29.96 -11.62
CA PRO A 14 4.02 30.20 -10.96
C PRO A 14 4.29 31.72 -10.83
N ALA A 15 5.30 32.08 -10.02
CA ALA A 15 5.60 33.44 -9.56
C ALA A 15 5.61 34.51 -10.67
N PHE A 16 5.03 35.69 -10.37
CA PHE A 16 4.91 36.83 -11.29
C PHE A 16 5.63 38.06 -10.74
N ASN A 17 6.30 38.83 -11.59
CA ASN A 17 6.96 40.11 -11.25
C ASN A 17 5.99 41.27 -11.53
N LEU A 18 5.96 42.29 -10.66
CA LEU A 18 5.08 43.47 -10.78
C LEU A 18 5.92 44.74 -10.68
N MET A 19 5.75 45.68 -11.63
CA MET A 19 6.43 46.99 -11.69
C MET A 19 5.41 48.14 -11.52
N PRO A 20 5.71 49.21 -10.75
CA PRO A 20 4.92 50.44 -10.74
C PRO A 20 5.49 51.55 -11.66
N SER A 21 4.63 52.51 -12.05
CA SER A 21 4.92 53.65 -12.94
C SER A 21 5.77 54.75 -12.30
N PHE A 22 6.53 55.46 -13.15
CA PHE A 22 7.61 56.39 -12.84
C PHE A 22 7.22 57.66 -12.05
N LEU A 23 7.98 57.95 -10.99
CA LEU A 23 8.30 59.32 -10.55
C LEU A 23 9.84 59.46 -10.46
N ARG A 24 10.39 60.47 -11.13
CA ARG A 24 11.84 60.79 -11.13
C ARG A 24 12.20 61.56 -9.85
N PHE A 25 13.15 61.05 -9.07
CA PHE A 25 13.93 61.83 -8.09
C PHE A 25 15.41 61.86 -8.48
N ARG A 26 16.03 63.02 -8.24
CA ARG A 26 17.41 63.36 -8.58
C ARG A 26 18.34 62.81 -7.49
N ASN A 27 19.26 61.92 -7.88
CA ASN A 27 20.41 61.42 -7.13
C ASN A 27 20.14 60.34 -6.07
N GLY A 28 19.92 59.12 -6.56
CA GLY A 28 19.96 57.86 -5.82
C GLY A 28 19.28 56.79 -6.67
N TRP A 29 20.02 55.79 -7.15
CA TRP A 29 19.37 54.68 -7.89
C TRP A 29 18.38 54.01 -6.94
N PRO A 30 17.06 54.01 -7.24
CA PRO A 30 16.12 53.33 -6.37
C PRO A 30 16.50 51.85 -6.37
N ARG A 31 16.86 51.32 -5.20
CA ARG A 31 16.96 49.88 -5.01
C ARG A 31 15.58 49.29 -5.29
N MET A 32 15.36 48.83 -6.51
CA MET A 32 14.17 48.09 -6.89
C MET A 32 14.16 46.78 -6.10
N VAL A 33 13.33 46.71 -5.07
CA VAL A 33 13.08 45.48 -4.34
C VAL A 33 12.00 44.70 -5.07
N ILE A 34 12.41 43.64 -5.78
CA ILE A 34 11.46 42.72 -6.42
C ILE A 34 10.91 41.78 -5.35
N VAL A 35 9.67 41.99 -4.94
CA VAL A 35 8.98 41.11 -3.99
C VAL A 35 8.18 40.05 -4.76
N ARG A 36 8.59 38.78 -4.66
CA ARG A 36 7.86 37.66 -5.26
C ARG A 36 6.83 37.07 -4.31
N LEU A 37 5.56 37.41 -4.51
CA LEU A 37 4.45 36.84 -3.75
C LEU A 37 4.05 35.46 -4.31
N LYS A 38 4.18 34.40 -3.50
CA LYS A 38 3.83 33.02 -3.88
C LYS A 38 2.39 32.69 -3.49
N GLY A 39 1.66 32.00 -4.38
CA GLY A 39 0.37 31.39 -4.06
C GLY A 39 -0.87 32.24 -4.35
N LEU A 40 -0.71 33.40 -5.00
CA LEU A 40 -1.82 34.24 -5.44
C LEU A 40 -2.75 33.50 -6.42
N ALA A 41 -4.05 33.77 -6.31
CA ALA A 41 -5.04 33.30 -7.27
C ALA A 41 -5.66 34.47 -8.03
N LYS A 42 -6.00 34.26 -9.30
CA LYS A 42 -6.70 35.24 -10.13
C LYS A 42 -8.02 34.69 -10.64
N ALA A 43 -9.03 35.55 -10.72
CA ALA A 43 -10.28 35.27 -11.42
C ALA A 43 -10.57 36.40 -12.41
N THR A 44 -11.01 36.05 -13.61
CA THR A 44 -11.37 37.03 -14.65
C THR A 44 -12.87 37.03 -14.84
N LYS A 45 -13.49 38.21 -14.79
CA LYS A 45 -14.91 38.40 -15.07
C LYS A 45 -15.08 39.33 -16.27
N LYS A 46 -15.96 38.95 -17.20
CA LYS A 46 -16.42 39.87 -18.26
C LYS A 46 -17.49 40.79 -17.69
N LEU A 47 -17.31 42.09 -17.86
CA LEU A 47 -18.28 43.12 -17.50
C LEU A 47 -19.38 43.21 -18.57
N ALA A 48 -20.52 43.82 -18.23
CA ALA A 48 -21.61 44.05 -19.17
C ALA A 48 -21.19 44.92 -20.38
N SER A 49 -20.14 45.74 -20.21
CA SER A 49 -19.49 46.52 -21.26
C SER A 49 -18.58 45.71 -22.21
N GLY A 50 -18.43 44.40 -21.99
CA GLY A 50 -17.53 43.53 -22.76
C GLY A 50 -16.07 43.49 -22.27
N GLU A 51 -15.70 44.41 -21.36
CA GLU A 51 -14.36 44.52 -20.81
C GLU A 51 -14.04 43.41 -19.79
N LYS A 52 -12.80 42.91 -19.76
CA LYS A 52 -12.36 41.85 -18.85
C LYS A 52 -11.70 42.44 -17.62
N ARG A 53 -12.33 42.31 -16.45
CA ARG A 53 -11.73 42.71 -15.17
C ARG A 53 -11.07 41.51 -14.49
N VAL A 54 -9.83 41.69 -14.02
CA VAL A 54 -9.07 40.67 -13.29
C VAL A 54 -9.11 41.00 -11.80
N TYR A 55 -9.55 40.04 -11.01
CA TYR A 55 -9.56 40.08 -9.56
C TYR A 55 -8.46 39.19 -9.00
N TRP A 56 -7.75 39.68 -8.00
CA TRP A 56 -6.66 38.98 -7.34
C TRP A 56 -7.07 38.58 -5.94
N TYR A 57 -6.62 37.40 -5.51
CA TYR A 57 -6.93 36.81 -4.22
C TYR A 57 -5.65 36.31 -3.58
N ALA A 58 -5.57 36.40 -2.25
CA ALA A 58 -4.39 35.98 -1.50
C ALA A 58 -4.04 34.49 -1.71
N TRP A 59 -5.06 33.65 -1.95
CA TRP A 59 -4.96 32.26 -2.39
C TRP A 59 -6.29 31.82 -3.02
N ARG A 60 -6.38 30.59 -3.55
CA ARG A 60 -7.64 30.07 -4.11
C ARG A 60 -8.69 29.93 -3.01
N GLY A 61 -9.80 30.68 -3.12
CA GLY A 61 -10.85 30.74 -2.10
C GLY A 61 -10.52 31.64 -0.90
N GLY A 62 -9.43 32.43 -0.98
CA GLY A 62 -9.09 33.43 0.03
C GLY A 62 -9.78 34.78 -0.19
N PRO A 63 -9.54 35.78 0.68
CA PRO A 63 -10.09 37.11 0.51
C PRO A 63 -9.53 37.78 -0.76
N GLN A 64 -10.34 38.64 -1.37
CA GLN A 64 -9.93 39.47 -2.50
C GLN A 64 -8.92 40.51 -2.03
N LEU A 65 -7.83 40.66 -2.77
CA LEU A 65 -6.83 41.69 -2.53
C LEU A 65 -7.31 43.04 -3.06
N LYS A 66 -7.07 44.09 -2.27
CA LYS A 66 -7.31 45.49 -2.66
C LYS A 66 -6.10 46.06 -3.38
N GLY A 67 -6.31 47.06 -4.24
CA GLY A 67 -5.25 47.72 -5.00
C GLY A 67 -4.82 46.94 -6.26
N GLU A 68 -4.00 47.59 -7.08
CA GLU A 68 -3.45 46.99 -8.29
C GLU A 68 -2.18 46.17 -7.98
N PRO A 69 -1.93 45.07 -8.71
CA PRO A 69 -0.71 44.29 -8.55
C PRO A 69 0.56 45.16 -8.63
N GLY A 70 1.33 45.20 -7.54
CA GLY A 70 2.56 46.00 -7.44
C GLY A 70 2.41 47.31 -6.65
N SER A 71 1.16 47.71 -6.34
CA SER A 71 0.89 48.83 -5.44
C SER A 71 1.22 48.49 -3.98
N PRO A 72 1.56 49.50 -3.15
CA PRO A 72 1.70 49.32 -1.70
C PRO A 72 0.44 48.74 -1.05
N GLU A 73 -0.74 49.18 -1.50
CA GLU A 73 -2.04 48.71 -1.03
C GLU A 73 -2.24 47.20 -1.28
N PHE A 74 -1.80 46.71 -2.44
CA PHE A 74 -1.85 45.28 -2.78
C PHE A 74 -0.94 44.44 -1.90
N MET A 75 0.27 44.93 -1.63
CA MET A 75 1.21 44.25 -0.74
C MET A 75 0.70 44.23 0.70
N GLN A 76 0.12 45.33 1.17
CA GLN A 76 -0.46 45.44 2.51
C GLN A 76 -1.69 44.53 2.65
N SER A 77 -2.63 44.56 1.69
CA SER A 77 -3.79 43.68 1.70
C SER A 77 -3.41 42.20 1.68
N HIS A 78 -2.33 41.83 1.00
CA HIS A 78 -1.79 40.47 1.01
C HIS A 78 -1.12 40.11 2.34
N ALA A 79 -0.33 41.02 2.91
CA ALA A 79 0.28 40.84 4.22
C ALA A 79 -0.78 40.71 5.32
N ASP A 80 -1.83 41.53 5.29
CA ASP A 80 -2.97 41.48 6.22
C ASP A 80 -3.75 40.18 6.08
N ALA A 81 -3.98 39.70 4.85
CA ALA A 81 -4.63 38.41 4.62
C ALA A 81 -3.80 37.24 5.16
N LEU A 82 -2.46 37.29 5.03
CA LEU A 82 -1.57 36.30 5.60
C LEU A 82 -1.46 36.41 7.13
N ALA A 83 -1.41 37.63 7.66
CA ALA A 83 -1.37 37.90 9.10
C ALA A 83 -2.66 37.46 9.77
N LYS A 84 -3.83 37.77 9.18
CA LYS A 84 -5.14 37.32 9.64
C LYS A 84 -5.24 35.79 9.58
N ARG A 85 -4.83 35.18 8.48
CA ARG A 85 -4.78 33.70 8.38
C ARG A 85 -3.84 33.10 9.42
N LYS A 86 -2.67 33.70 9.66
CA LYS A 86 -1.70 33.26 10.68
C LYS A 86 -2.25 33.46 12.10
N ALA A 87 -2.97 34.55 12.35
CA ALA A 87 -3.63 34.85 13.62
C ALA A 87 -4.79 33.89 13.88
N GLU A 88 -5.65 33.62 12.89
CA GLU A 88 -6.72 32.59 12.96
C GLU A 88 -6.12 31.19 13.18
N ILE A 89 -4.99 30.87 12.55
CA ILE A 89 -4.23 29.63 12.81
C ILE A 89 -3.62 29.61 14.22
N SER A 90 -3.21 30.76 14.74
CA SER A 90 -2.59 30.94 16.06
C SER A 90 -3.59 30.95 17.22
N THR A 91 -4.85 31.29 16.96
CA THR A 91 -5.95 31.32 17.96
C THR A 91 -6.91 30.13 17.83
N GLY A 92 -6.75 29.30 16.79
CA GLY A 92 -7.74 28.30 16.41
C GLY A 92 -7.92 27.20 17.45
N ASP A 93 -8.99 27.29 18.23
CA ASP A 93 -9.56 26.14 18.94
C ASP A 93 -10.41 25.32 17.94
N ASP A 94 -9.80 24.92 16.81
CA ASP A 94 -10.42 24.17 15.70
C ASP A 94 -9.67 22.87 15.37
N LEU A 95 -10.27 22.03 14.53
CA LEU A 95 -9.71 20.73 14.19
C LEU A 95 -8.41 20.86 13.39
N ARG A 96 -8.24 21.92 12.59
CA ARG A 96 -6.98 22.15 11.87
C ARG A 96 -5.83 22.38 12.84
N ALA A 97 -6.01 23.22 13.85
CA ALA A 97 -5.01 23.44 14.89
C ALA A 97 -4.71 22.14 15.65
N LEU A 98 -5.75 21.36 15.99
CA LEU A 98 -5.58 20.05 16.61
C LEU A 98 -4.74 19.08 15.75
N ILE A 99 -4.95 19.06 14.43
CA ILE A 99 -4.17 18.24 13.51
C ILE A 99 -2.70 18.65 13.53
N ARG A 100 -2.39 19.96 13.51
CA ARG A 100 -1.01 20.45 13.58
C ARG A 100 -0.34 20.12 14.91
N GLU A 101 -1.08 20.27 16.02
CA GLU A 101 -0.61 19.86 17.35
C GLU A 101 -0.32 18.36 17.39
N PHE A 102 -1.23 17.54 16.85
CA PHE A 102 -1.05 16.10 16.73
C PHE A 102 0.18 15.73 15.90
N GLU A 103 0.39 16.35 14.73
CA GLU A 103 1.57 16.12 13.87
C GLU A 103 2.90 16.44 14.56
N SER A 104 2.90 17.37 15.51
CA SER A 104 4.07 17.74 16.32
C SER A 104 4.27 16.89 17.58
N SER A 105 3.30 16.03 17.92
CA SER A 105 3.27 15.31 19.19
C SER A 105 3.99 13.95 19.17
N THR A 106 4.24 13.40 20.36
CA THR A 106 4.77 12.04 20.56
C THR A 106 3.76 10.93 20.22
N ASP A 107 2.49 11.29 20.04
CA ASP A 107 1.41 10.40 19.60
C ASP A 107 1.41 10.20 18.07
N TYR A 108 2.07 11.09 17.33
CA TYR A 108 2.23 10.93 15.89
C TYR A 108 3.12 9.72 15.55
N PRO A 109 2.82 8.95 14.48
CA PRO A 109 3.67 7.84 14.09
C PRO A 109 5.10 8.29 13.77
N THR A 110 6.07 7.48 14.16
CA THR A 110 7.50 7.79 13.93
C THR A 110 8.05 7.21 12.62
N SER A 111 7.43 6.16 12.07
CA SER A 111 7.92 5.55 10.83
C SER A 111 7.47 6.33 9.60
N ALA A 112 8.40 6.61 8.68
CA ALA A 112 8.14 7.38 7.46
C ALA A 112 6.94 6.86 6.65
N THR A 113 6.78 5.53 6.54
CA THR A 113 5.64 4.89 5.86
C THR A 113 4.31 5.20 6.55
N SER A 114 4.27 5.14 7.89
CA SER A 114 3.07 5.48 8.66
C SER A 114 2.77 6.96 8.56
N GLN A 115 3.79 7.82 8.67
CA GLN A 115 3.65 9.27 8.50
C GLN A 115 3.10 9.64 7.12
N LYS A 116 3.62 9.04 6.04
CA LYS A 116 3.11 9.24 4.67
C LYS A 116 1.62 8.90 4.58
N SER A 117 1.22 7.77 5.16
CA SER A 117 -0.18 7.35 5.18
C SER A 117 -1.01 8.34 5.99
N TYR A 118 -0.62 8.63 7.24
CA TYR A 118 -1.34 9.53 8.13
C TYR A 118 -1.52 10.92 7.52
N LYS A 119 -0.48 11.50 6.92
CA LYS A 119 -0.53 12.80 6.26
C LYS A 119 -1.61 12.85 5.18
N ALA A 120 -1.73 11.80 4.36
CA ALA A 120 -2.76 11.74 3.31
C ALA A 120 -4.18 11.73 3.90
N TYR A 121 -4.42 10.98 4.98
CA TYR A 121 -5.74 10.88 5.61
C TYR A 121 -6.06 12.08 6.50
N LEU A 122 -5.08 12.65 7.19
CA LEU A 122 -5.21 13.91 7.92
C LEU A 122 -5.55 15.06 6.97
N ALA A 123 -4.98 15.10 5.76
CA ALA A 123 -5.37 16.08 4.75
C ALA A 123 -6.83 15.92 4.29
N LEU A 124 -7.35 14.69 4.20
CA LEU A 124 -8.78 14.44 3.93
C LEU A 124 -9.66 14.92 5.08
N ILE A 125 -9.27 14.64 6.32
CA ILE A 125 -9.98 15.08 7.53
C ILE A 125 -9.96 16.62 7.61
N GLU A 126 -8.81 17.25 7.43
CA GLU A 126 -8.65 18.71 7.44
C GLU A 126 -9.50 19.37 6.35
N LYS A 127 -9.56 18.78 5.14
CA LYS A 127 -10.40 19.29 4.05
C LYS A 127 -11.89 19.27 4.43
N ARG A 128 -12.36 18.25 5.15
CA ARG A 128 -13.78 18.08 5.47
C ARG A 128 -14.21 18.81 6.73
N PHE A 129 -13.36 18.81 7.75
CA PHE A 129 -13.68 19.22 9.12
C PHE A 129 -12.67 20.22 9.71
N GLY A 130 -11.71 20.74 8.94
CA GLY A 130 -10.62 21.57 9.48
C GLY A 130 -11.09 22.82 10.23
N SER A 131 -12.19 23.44 9.80
CA SER A 131 -12.78 24.61 10.46
C SER A 131 -13.75 24.27 11.59
N LEU A 132 -13.92 22.99 11.93
CA LEU A 132 -14.80 22.55 13.01
C LEU A 132 -14.18 22.95 14.35
N PRO A 133 -14.86 23.76 15.18
CA PRO A 133 -14.36 24.13 16.50
C PRO A 133 -14.21 22.90 17.41
N VAL A 134 -13.16 22.86 18.22
CA VAL A 134 -12.93 21.80 19.22
C VAL A 134 -14.07 21.75 20.24
N LYS A 135 -14.68 22.90 20.56
CA LYS A 135 -15.89 22.94 21.41
C LYS A 135 -17.05 22.15 20.81
N ALA A 136 -17.25 22.24 19.50
CA ALA A 136 -18.30 21.49 18.81
C ALA A 136 -18.06 19.97 18.92
N LEU A 137 -16.81 19.51 19.05
CA LEU A 137 -16.50 18.08 19.27
C LEU A 137 -17.08 17.50 20.57
N LYS A 138 -17.51 18.35 21.51
CA LYS A 138 -18.15 17.93 22.77
C LYS A 138 -19.63 17.57 22.59
N GLU A 139 -20.23 17.94 21.47
CA GLU A 139 -21.63 17.67 21.18
C GLU A 139 -21.85 16.21 20.82
N ALA A 140 -22.96 15.64 21.29
CA ALA A 140 -23.29 14.22 21.06
C ALA A 140 -23.47 13.89 19.57
N GLU A 141 -23.90 14.86 18.76
CA GLU A 141 -24.21 14.68 17.34
C GLU A 141 -22.97 14.51 16.43
N VAL A 142 -21.79 14.90 16.90
CA VAL A 142 -20.53 14.86 16.13
C VAL A 142 -20.22 13.44 15.65
N ARG A 143 -20.54 12.44 16.48
CA ARG A 143 -20.39 11.04 16.10
C ARG A 143 -21.22 10.71 14.86
N GLY A 144 -22.46 11.17 14.80
CA GLY A 144 -23.34 10.99 13.64
C GLY A 144 -22.79 11.65 12.37
N VAL A 145 -22.21 12.85 12.50
CA VAL A 145 -21.55 13.55 11.39
C VAL A 145 -20.35 12.74 10.86
N PHE A 146 -19.51 12.23 11.75
CA PHE A 146 -18.36 11.41 11.35
C PHE A 146 -18.79 10.08 10.70
N LEU A 147 -19.81 9.42 11.24
CA LEU A 147 -20.34 8.17 10.65
C LEU A 147 -20.90 8.40 9.25
N ARG A 148 -21.69 9.46 9.05
CA ARG A 148 -22.18 9.82 7.70
C ARG A 148 -21.04 10.06 6.72
N TRP A 149 -19.96 10.70 7.16
CA TRP A 149 -18.77 10.87 6.33
C TRP A 149 -18.03 9.54 6.07
N ARG A 150 -18.01 8.62 7.04
CA ARG A 150 -17.48 7.26 6.82
C ARG A 150 -18.28 6.52 5.76
N ASP A 151 -19.60 6.69 5.75
CA ASP A 151 -20.51 6.00 4.82
C ASP A 151 -20.32 6.47 3.35
N GLU A 152 -19.81 7.68 3.12
CA GLU A 152 -19.37 8.13 1.79
C GLU A 152 -18.29 7.21 1.18
N PHE A 153 -17.55 6.48 2.01
CA PHE A 153 -16.52 5.52 1.59
C PHE A 153 -17.03 4.07 1.48
N LYS A 154 -18.34 3.82 1.48
CA LYS A 154 -18.92 2.45 1.42
C LYS A 154 -18.39 1.58 0.29
N ALA A 155 -18.12 2.17 -0.88
CA ALA A 155 -17.55 1.46 -2.04
C ALA A 155 -16.08 1.02 -1.81
N THR A 156 -15.43 1.56 -0.78
CA THR A 156 -14.04 1.29 -0.41
C THR A 156 -13.91 1.01 1.11
N PRO A 157 -14.41 -0.13 1.62
CA PRO A 157 -14.51 -0.39 3.06
C PRO A 157 -13.18 -0.25 3.82
N ARG A 158 -12.06 -0.69 3.22
CA ARG A 158 -10.72 -0.55 3.83
C ARG A 158 -10.30 0.91 3.98
N LYS A 159 -10.65 1.76 3.01
CA LYS A 159 -10.37 3.19 3.08
C LYS A 159 -11.23 3.83 4.17
N ALA A 160 -12.50 3.45 4.26
CA ALA A 160 -13.41 3.90 5.32
C ALA A 160 -12.86 3.56 6.72
N ASP A 161 -12.41 2.33 6.92
CA ASP A 161 -11.81 1.88 8.18
C ASP A 161 -10.52 2.62 8.51
N TYR A 162 -9.68 2.92 7.51
CA TYR A 162 -8.44 3.63 7.73
C TYR A 162 -8.65 5.10 8.04
N VAL A 163 -9.57 5.78 7.33
CA VAL A 163 -10.04 7.14 7.65
C VAL A 163 -10.51 7.18 9.11
N TRP A 164 -11.37 6.23 9.49
CA TRP A 164 -11.89 6.13 10.85
C TRP A 164 -10.80 5.87 11.89
N THR A 165 -9.81 5.04 11.56
CA THR A 165 -8.66 4.75 12.43
C THR A 165 -7.82 6.00 12.69
N VAL A 166 -7.54 6.80 11.65
CA VAL A 166 -6.78 8.04 11.79
C VAL A 166 -7.58 9.08 12.58
N LEU A 167 -8.86 9.25 12.25
CA LEU A 167 -9.75 10.16 12.97
C LEU A 167 -9.88 9.77 14.45
N GLY A 168 -10.07 8.47 14.74
CA GLY A 168 -10.17 7.97 16.10
C GLY A 168 -8.89 8.16 16.92
N LYS A 169 -7.71 8.11 16.28
CA LYS A 169 -6.45 8.46 16.94
C LYS A 169 -6.30 9.95 17.21
N LEU A 170 -6.72 10.80 16.27
CA LEU A 170 -6.75 12.26 16.47
C LEU A 170 -7.69 12.62 17.63
N MET A 171 -8.86 11.99 17.71
CA MET A 171 -9.80 12.19 18.81
C MET A 171 -9.27 11.64 20.14
N ALA A 172 -8.58 10.49 20.14
CA ALA A 172 -7.91 9.97 21.33
C ALA A 172 -6.81 10.93 21.82
N PHE A 173 -6.06 11.53 20.91
CA PHE A 173 -5.08 12.59 21.23
C PHE A 173 -5.76 13.79 21.90
N ALA A 174 -6.90 14.26 21.38
CA ALA A 174 -7.66 15.35 22.01
C ALA A 174 -8.15 15.00 23.42
N VAL A 175 -8.60 13.76 23.65
CA VAL A 175 -8.98 13.27 24.99
C VAL A 175 -7.78 13.31 25.94
N ASN A 176 -6.64 12.77 25.53
CA ASN A 176 -5.42 12.71 26.36
C ASN A 176 -4.86 14.10 26.70
N ARG A 177 -5.16 15.11 25.88
CA ARG A 177 -4.81 16.52 26.13
C ARG A 177 -5.89 17.30 26.87
N GLY A 178 -6.96 16.64 27.33
CA GLY A 178 -8.05 17.26 28.08
C GLY A 178 -8.95 18.18 27.26
N LYS A 179 -8.87 18.17 25.93
CA LYS A 179 -9.66 19.05 25.05
C LYS A 179 -11.11 18.59 24.93
N ILE A 180 -11.33 17.27 24.95
CA ILE A 180 -12.65 16.63 24.93
C ILE A 180 -12.71 15.52 25.99
N LYS A 181 -13.91 15.20 26.50
CA LYS A 181 -14.10 14.21 27.57
C LYS A 181 -14.13 12.76 27.04
N THR A 182 -14.72 12.54 25.87
CA THR A 182 -14.93 11.22 25.28
C THR A 182 -14.49 11.19 23.83
N ASN A 183 -14.08 10.02 23.34
CA ASN A 183 -13.69 9.86 21.93
C ASN A 183 -14.94 9.52 21.09
N PRO A 184 -15.44 10.44 20.23
CA PRO A 184 -16.62 10.19 19.41
C PRO A 184 -16.43 9.09 18.37
N CYS A 185 -15.18 8.69 18.09
CA CYS A 185 -14.84 7.64 17.13
C CYS A 185 -14.61 6.27 17.77
N ALA A 186 -14.79 6.12 19.09
CA ALA A 186 -14.59 4.85 19.77
C ALA A 186 -15.57 3.77 19.27
N ARG A 187 -15.12 2.51 19.24
CA ARG A 187 -15.95 1.31 19.05
C ARG A 187 -16.92 1.37 17.86
N ALA A 188 -16.47 1.81 16.69
CA ALA A 188 -17.35 1.94 15.51
C ALA A 188 -17.41 0.68 14.62
N GLY A 189 -16.80 -0.41 15.04
CA GLY A 189 -16.63 -1.62 14.21
C GLY A 189 -15.67 -1.41 13.04
N ARG A 190 -15.46 -2.47 12.26
CA ARG A 190 -14.76 -2.45 10.97
C ARG A 190 -15.76 -2.80 9.87
N LEU A 191 -15.65 -2.12 8.74
CA LEU A 191 -16.46 -2.35 7.55
C LEU A 191 -15.79 -3.34 6.61
N ALA A 192 -14.46 -3.31 6.52
CA ALA A 192 -13.73 -4.29 5.73
C ALA A 192 -13.77 -5.63 6.44
N GLU A 193 -14.19 -6.66 5.71
CA GLU A 193 -14.06 -8.05 6.15
C GLU A 193 -12.61 -8.34 6.57
N SER A 194 -12.48 -8.98 7.73
CA SER A 194 -11.20 -9.48 8.24
C SER A 194 -10.65 -10.48 7.23
N GLY A 195 -9.45 -10.22 6.70
CA GLY A 195 -8.97 -10.82 5.46
C GLY A 195 -8.91 -12.36 5.43
N THR A 196 -9.71 -12.93 4.54
CA THR A 196 -9.81 -14.33 4.08
C THR A 196 -8.68 -14.74 3.11
N ARG A 197 -7.47 -14.21 3.28
CA ARG A 197 -6.30 -14.59 2.44
C ARG A 197 -5.37 -15.59 3.12
N ILE A 198 -5.84 -16.24 4.19
CA ILE A 198 -5.05 -17.22 4.95
C ILE A 198 -4.80 -18.46 4.10
N ASP A 199 -5.78 -18.85 3.28
CA ASP A 199 -5.72 -20.06 2.45
C ASP A 199 -5.05 -19.83 1.08
N ILE A 200 -4.54 -18.62 0.82
CA ILE A 200 -3.88 -18.29 -0.44
C ILE A 200 -2.39 -18.59 -0.32
N THR A 201 -1.97 -19.67 -0.98
CA THR A 201 -0.57 -20.08 -1.10
C THR A 201 -0.15 -20.10 -2.58
N TRP A 202 1.14 -19.98 -2.83
CA TRP A 202 1.71 -20.19 -4.17
C TRP A 202 1.79 -21.68 -4.44
N SER A 203 1.07 -22.16 -5.45
CA SER A 203 1.22 -23.54 -5.91
C SER A 203 2.53 -23.72 -6.69
N ASP A 204 2.98 -24.95 -6.84
CA ASP A 204 4.18 -25.23 -7.63
C ASP A 204 4.01 -24.79 -9.10
N GLN A 205 2.81 -24.93 -9.67
CA GLN A 205 2.49 -24.45 -11.03
C GLN A 205 2.58 -22.92 -11.15
N ASP A 206 2.16 -22.18 -10.12
CA ASP A 206 2.28 -20.71 -10.12
C ASP A 206 3.74 -20.28 -10.01
N LEU A 207 4.53 -20.99 -9.20
CA LEU A 207 5.97 -20.77 -9.07
C LEU A 207 6.70 -21.09 -10.38
N GLU A 208 6.34 -22.18 -11.07
CA GLU A 208 6.88 -22.51 -12.40
C GLU A 208 6.64 -21.38 -13.40
N LYS A 209 5.40 -20.89 -13.50
CA LYS A 209 5.05 -19.74 -14.36
C LYS A 209 5.87 -18.49 -13.98
N LEU A 210 5.97 -18.21 -12.68
CA LEU A 210 6.71 -17.05 -12.17
C LEU A 210 8.19 -17.15 -12.57
N PHE A 211 8.85 -18.27 -12.27
CA PHE A 211 10.30 -18.42 -12.45
C PHE A 211 10.71 -18.63 -13.91
N ALA A 212 9.81 -19.13 -14.77
CA ALA A 212 10.03 -19.21 -16.21
C ALA A 212 10.12 -17.82 -16.87
N GLY A 213 9.30 -16.86 -16.42
CA GLY A 213 9.23 -15.50 -16.99
C GLY A 213 10.03 -14.43 -16.22
N ALA A 214 10.36 -14.67 -14.96
CA ALA A 214 11.00 -13.67 -14.10
C ALA A 214 12.46 -13.39 -14.50
N PRO A 215 12.85 -12.12 -14.68
CA PRO A 215 14.26 -11.73 -14.68
C PRO A 215 14.93 -12.20 -13.38
N TRP A 216 16.21 -12.58 -13.47
CA TRP A 216 16.99 -13.11 -12.35
C TRP A 216 16.86 -12.26 -11.07
N GLU A 217 16.93 -10.93 -11.20
CA GLU A 217 16.88 -10.03 -10.05
C GLU A 217 15.51 -9.99 -9.34
N VAL A 218 14.42 -10.26 -10.07
CA VAL A 218 13.08 -10.41 -9.49
C VAL A 218 12.93 -11.80 -8.89
N ALA A 219 13.35 -12.83 -9.65
CA ALA A 219 13.32 -14.23 -9.23
C ALA A 219 14.05 -14.44 -7.91
N LEU A 220 15.26 -13.89 -7.75
CA LEU A 220 16.05 -14.02 -6.53
C LEU A 220 15.34 -13.49 -5.28
N VAL A 221 14.64 -12.36 -5.38
CA VAL A 221 13.90 -11.79 -4.23
C VAL A 221 12.69 -12.66 -3.86
N CYS A 222 11.96 -13.16 -4.86
CA CYS A 222 10.86 -14.09 -4.67
C CYS A 222 11.33 -15.41 -4.06
N PHE A 223 12.41 -15.97 -4.60
CA PHE A 223 13.04 -17.19 -4.13
C PHE A 223 13.53 -17.07 -2.69
N ALA A 224 14.18 -15.94 -2.36
CA ALA A 224 14.59 -15.64 -1.00
C ALA A 224 13.40 -15.56 -0.03
N ALA A 225 12.28 -14.93 -0.43
CA ALA A 225 11.08 -14.88 0.42
C ALA A 225 10.41 -16.25 0.58
N LEU A 226 10.39 -17.05 -0.48
CA LEU A 226 9.84 -18.41 -0.47
C LEU A 226 10.59 -19.31 0.51
N TRP A 227 11.92 -19.27 0.49
CA TRP A 227 12.78 -20.10 1.35
C TRP A 227 12.93 -19.60 2.79
N THR A 228 12.54 -18.36 3.10
CA THR A 228 12.76 -17.78 4.44
C THR A 228 11.49 -17.28 5.12
N GLY A 229 10.38 -17.19 4.39
CA GLY A 229 9.13 -16.61 4.86
C GLY A 229 9.24 -15.13 5.27
N GLN A 230 10.26 -14.41 4.81
CA GLN A 230 10.52 -13.03 5.26
C GLN A 230 9.72 -11.99 4.48
N ARG A 231 9.48 -10.83 5.11
CA ARG A 231 8.71 -9.75 4.49
C ARG A 231 9.54 -9.10 3.40
N GLN A 232 8.88 -8.58 2.37
CA GLN A 232 9.53 -7.86 1.27
C GLN A 232 10.55 -6.83 1.76
N GLY A 233 10.16 -5.95 2.70
CA GLY A 233 11.07 -4.93 3.22
C GLY A 233 12.28 -5.49 3.98
N ASP A 234 12.15 -6.68 4.58
CA ASP A 234 13.24 -7.34 5.29
C ASP A 234 14.22 -7.96 4.26
N VAL A 235 13.71 -8.73 3.29
CA VAL A 235 14.51 -9.35 2.21
C VAL A 235 15.31 -8.31 1.42
N LEU A 236 14.66 -7.20 1.03
CA LEU A 236 15.30 -6.13 0.27
C LEU A 236 16.35 -5.35 1.09
N SER A 237 16.31 -5.45 2.42
CA SER A 237 17.27 -4.75 3.30
C SER A 237 18.52 -5.56 3.60
N TRP A 238 18.57 -6.84 3.24
CA TRP A 238 19.69 -7.70 3.58
C TRP A 238 20.98 -7.30 2.88
N ARG A 239 22.05 -7.34 3.64
CA ARG A 239 23.42 -7.10 3.22
C ARG A 239 24.21 -8.39 3.25
N ARG A 240 25.29 -8.46 2.49
CA ARG A 240 26.24 -9.57 2.56
C ARG A 240 26.78 -9.80 3.96
N SER A 241 27.07 -8.73 4.68
CA SER A 241 27.50 -8.77 6.07
C SER A 241 26.45 -9.35 7.04
N ASN A 242 25.21 -9.58 6.59
CA ASN A 242 24.22 -10.32 7.37
C ASN A 242 24.44 -11.84 7.33
N ILE A 243 25.26 -12.35 6.41
CA ILE A 243 25.58 -13.78 6.33
C ILE A 243 26.98 -14.00 6.92
N HIS A 244 27.08 -14.86 7.92
CA HIS A 244 28.33 -15.31 8.53
C HIS A 244 28.21 -16.81 8.86
N ASP A 245 29.20 -17.61 8.49
CA ASP A 245 29.20 -19.08 8.65
C ASP A 245 27.92 -19.77 8.17
N GLY A 246 27.40 -19.34 7.01
CA GLY A 246 26.15 -19.88 6.46
C GLY A 246 24.88 -19.49 7.22
N VAL A 247 24.96 -18.60 8.22
CA VAL A 247 23.82 -18.12 9.00
C VAL A 247 23.46 -16.70 8.61
N LEU A 248 22.20 -16.48 8.23
CA LEU A 248 21.61 -15.17 7.98
C LEU A 248 21.10 -14.55 9.28
N ARG A 249 21.65 -13.39 9.66
CA ARG A 249 21.31 -12.64 10.88
C ARG A 249 20.87 -11.22 10.54
N PHE A 250 19.64 -10.86 10.92
CA PHE A 250 19.10 -9.53 10.66
C PHE A 250 18.05 -9.12 11.69
N THR A 251 17.68 -7.84 11.67
CA THR A 251 16.58 -7.30 12.48
C THR A 251 15.42 -6.95 11.56
N GLN A 252 14.23 -7.47 11.84
CA GLN A 252 13.04 -7.14 11.05
C GLN A 252 12.71 -5.64 11.16
N GLY A 253 12.47 -5.00 10.01
CA GLY A 253 12.20 -3.57 9.90
C GLY A 253 10.83 -3.16 10.44
N LYS A 254 9.84 -4.07 10.43
CA LYS A 254 8.53 -3.81 11.06
C LYS A 254 8.64 -3.88 12.57
N ARG A 255 8.67 -2.71 13.22
CA ARG A 255 8.71 -2.56 14.68
C ARG A 255 7.33 -2.33 15.27
N GLN A 256 7.11 -2.87 16.46
CA GLN A 256 5.96 -2.53 17.31
C GLN A 256 6.45 -1.55 18.37
N LYS A 257 5.75 -0.41 18.52
CA LYS A 257 6.09 0.60 19.53
C LYS A 257 6.09 -0.04 20.92
N GLY A 258 7.13 0.22 21.71
CA GLY A 258 7.28 -0.34 23.06
C GLY A 258 7.68 -1.83 23.13
N LYS A 259 8.06 -2.44 22.01
CA LYS A 259 8.59 -3.82 21.99
C LYS A 259 10.03 -3.84 21.45
N PRO A 260 10.88 -4.75 21.96
CA PRO A 260 12.25 -4.88 21.47
C PRO A 260 12.28 -5.26 19.98
N PRO A 261 13.35 -4.89 19.25
CA PRO A 261 13.51 -5.28 17.86
C PRO A 261 13.53 -6.81 17.72
N LYS A 262 12.86 -7.32 16.70
CA LYS A 262 12.85 -8.75 16.39
C LYS A 262 14.12 -9.11 15.61
N LYS A 263 15.08 -9.69 16.31
CA LYS A 263 16.30 -10.27 15.72
C LYS A 263 16.00 -11.71 15.28
N ILE A 264 16.37 -12.04 14.05
CA ILE A 264 16.22 -13.37 13.45
C ILE A 264 17.62 -13.89 13.12
N ALA A 265 17.83 -15.17 13.39
CA ALA A 265 19.01 -15.92 13.00
C ALA A 265 18.55 -17.28 12.47
N MET A 266 18.90 -17.60 11.23
CA MET A 266 18.54 -18.86 10.57
C MET A 266 19.67 -19.27 9.63
N PRO A 267 19.90 -20.57 9.38
CA PRO A 267 20.78 -20.97 8.30
C PRO A 267 20.23 -20.46 6.96
N VAL A 268 21.13 -20.09 6.05
CA VAL A 268 20.78 -19.82 4.66
C VAL A 268 20.44 -21.16 4.03
N PRO A 269 19.21 -21.35 3.52
CA PRO A 269 18.85 -22.60 2.85
C PRO A 269 19.80 -22.89 1.68
N GLY A 270 20.20 -24.14 1.50
CA GLY A 270 21.15 -24.59 0.48
C GLY A 270 20.81 -24.10 -0.92
N PRO A 271 19.57 -24.27 -1.43
CA PRO A 271 19.17 -23.75 -2.73
C PRO A 271 19.33 -22.22 -2.84
N LEU A 272 19.02 -21.49 -1.76
CA LEU A 272 19.20 -20.04 -1.71
C LEU A 272 20.69 -19.67 -1.68
N ALA A 273 21.53 -20.43 -0.97
CA ALA A 273 22.97 -20.23 -0.95
C ALA A 273 23.58 -20.37 -2.35
N GLU A 274 23.18 -21.39 -3.12
CA GLU A 274 23.61 -21.57 -4.51
C GLU A 274 23.15 -20.44 -5.43
N ALA A 275 21.89 -19.99 -5.29
CA ALA A 275 21.40 -18.83 -6.03
C ALA A 275 22.19 -17.55 -5.70
N LEU A 276 22.53 -17.33 -4.41
CA LEU A 276 23.31 -16.16 -3.98
C LEU A 276 24.76 -16.19 -4.47
N LYS A 277 25.37 -17.38 -4.67
CA LYS A 277 26.70 -17.49 -5.28
C LYS A 277 26.74 -16.91 -6.68
N ARG A 278 25.69 -17.17 -7.47
CA ARG A 278 25.51 -16.73 -8.86
C ARG A 278 25.01 -15.28 -9.01
N ALA A 279 24.52 -14.66 -7.94
CA ALA A 279 24.01 -13.30 -7.98
C ALA A 279 25.11 -12.24 -8.14
N LYS A 280 24.76 -11.10 -8.75
CA LYS A 280 25.64 -9.92 -8.92
C LYS A 280 26.33 -9.53 -7.60
N LYS A 281 27.60 -9.14 -7.68
CA LYS A 281 28.36 -8.78 -6.50
C LYS A 281 28.13 -7.30 -6.09
N GLY A 282 27.57 -7.06 -4.90
CA GLY A 282 27.50 -5.75 -4.22
C GLY A 282 27.19 -5.89 -2.72
N GLU A 283 26.98 -4.76 -2.02
CA GLU A 283 26.75 -4.77 -0.57
C GLU A 283 25.41 -5.43 -0.18
N ALA A 284 24.34 -5.13 -0.91
CA ALA A 284 23.04 -5.77 -0.71
C ALA A 284 23.02 -7.18 -1.31
N LEU A 285 22.27 -8.10 -0.69
CA LEU A 285 22.09 -9.47 -1.21
C LEU A 285 21.27 -9.49 -2.49
N CYS A 286 20.21 -8.68 -2.54
CA CYS A 286 19.31 -8.58 -3.67
C CYS A 286 19.50 -7.23 -4.37
N LEU A 287 20.13 -7.26 -5.54
CA LEU A 287 20.34 -6.09 -6.38
C LEU A 287 19.34 -6.08 -7.54
N ASN A 288 19.02 -4.89 -8.05
CA ASN A 288 18.24 -4.72 -9.25
C ASN A 288 19.10 -4.91 -10.51
N SER A 289 18.50 -4.79 -11.69
CA SER A 289 19.21 -4.98 -12.96
C SER A 289 20.38 -4.01 -13.19
N ARG A 290 20.36 -2.84 -12.54
CA ARG A 290 21.45 -1.84 -12.55
C ARG A 290 22.54 -2.09 -11.50
N GLY A 291 22.44 -3.16 -10.71
CA GLY A 291 23.39 -3.45 -9.64
C GLY A 291 23.17 -2.59 -8.38
N GLU A 292 22.03 -1.92 -8.25
CA GLU A 292 21.70 -1.09 -7.09
C GLU A 292 20.71 -1.81 -6.14
N PRO A 293 20.67 -1.45 -4.85
CA PRO A 293 19.63 -1.95 -3.95
C PRO A 293 18.21 -1.65 -4.45
N TRP A 294 17.30 -2.60 -4.27
CA TRP A 294 15.90 -2.40 -4.64
C TRP A 294 15.20 -1.37 -3.76
N THR A 295 14.38 -0.52 -4.38
CA THR A 295 13.33 0.18 -3.64
C THR A 295 12.09 -0.72 -3.52
N SER A 296 11.32 -0.53 -2.45
CA SER A 296 10.08 -1.31 -2.23
C SER A 296 9.08 -1.17 -3.37
N ASP A 297 8.90 0.06 -3.86
CA ASP A 297 7.96 0.35 -4.95
C ASP A 297 8.50 -0.13 -6.30
N GLY A 298 9.81 0.01 -6.55
CA GLY A 298 10.46 -0.49 -7.76
C GLY A 298 10.36 -2.01 -7.90
N PHE A 299 10.59 -2.75 -6.82
CA PHE A 299 10.43 -4.20 -6.84
C PHE A 299 8.97 -4.62 -7.09
N ARG A 300 8.01 -3.97 -6.41
CA ARG A 300 6.57 -4.26 -6.63
C ARG A 300 6.12 -4.01 -8.05
N ALA A 301 6.60 -2.94 -8.68
CA ALA A 301 6.31 -2.65 -10.07
C ALA A 301 6.87 -3.74 -11.00
N SER A 302 8.12 -4.15 -10.79
CA SER A 302 8.75 -5.22 -11.58
C SER A 302 8.04 -6.56 -11.40
N LEU A 303 7.73 -6.95 -10.16
CA LEU A 303 7.01 -8.20 -9.88
C LEU A 303 5.61 -8.19 -10.48
N ARG A 304 4.89 -7.06 -10.40
CA ARG A 304 3.57 -6.95 -11.04
C ARG A 304 3.65 -7.20 -12.54
N LYS A 305 4.63 -6.59 -13.21
CA LYS A 305 4.84 -6.81 -14.65
C LYS A 305 5.10 -8.28 -14.96
N VAL A 306 5.94 -8.95 -14.17
CA VAL A 306 6.21 -10.39 -14.36
C VAL A 306 4.94 -11.22 -14.15
N ALA A 307 4.16 -10.94 -13.10
CA ALA A 307 2.92 -11.65 -12.82
C ALA A 307 1.88 -11.46 -13.93
N GLU A 308 1.72 -10.22 -14.43
CA GLU A 308 0.84 -9.91 -15.57
C GLU A 308 1.28 -10.65 -16.84
N GLU A 309 2.59 -10.66 -17.15
CA GLU A 309 3.13 -11.38 -18.32
C GLU A 309 3.02 -12.91 -18.20
N ALA A 310 3.06 -13.45 -16.98
CA ALA A 310 2.93 -14.87 -16.69
C ALA A 310 1.47 -15.34 -16.49
N GLY A 311 0.49 -14.42 -16.57
CA GLY A 311 -0.92 -14.73 -16.34
C GLY A 311 -1.24 -15.14 -14.90
N ILE A 312 -0.47 -14.65 -13.92
CA ILE A 312 -0.66 -14.94 -12.50
C ILE A 312 -1.58 -13.88 -11.91
N ASP A 313 -2.80 -14.28 -11.57
CA ASP A 313 -3.78 -13.42 -10.90
C ASP A 313 -3.99 -13.86 -9.44
N GLY A 314 -4.43 -12.92 -8.60
CA GLY A 314 -4.84 -13.21 -7.23
C GLY A 314 -3.70 -13.44 -6.23
N LEU A 315 -2.45 -13.67 -6.66
CA LEU A 315 -1.28 -13.91 -5.80
C LEU A 315 -0.45 -12.65 -5.54
N ARG A 316 0.15 -12.59 -4.35
CA ARG A 316 1.01 -11.48 -3.90
C ARG A 316 2.32 -12.00 -3.37
N PHE A 317 3.33 -11.13 -3.38
CA PHE A 317 4.61 -11.40 -2.72
C PHE A 317 4.44 -11.79 -1.25
N HIS A 318 3.50 -11.17 -0.54
CA HIS A 318 3.29 -11.47 0.88
C HIS A 318 2.78 -12.89 1.11
N ASP A 319 2.12 -13.50 0.13
CA ASP A 319 1.55 -14.84 0.24
C ASP A 319 2.66 -15.91 0.21
N MET A 320 3.87 -15.59 -0.28
CA MET A 320 5.05 -16.47 -0.18
C MET A 320 5.43 -16.77 1.28
N ARG A 321 5.16 -15.83 2.19
CA ARG A 321 5.35 -16.06 3.63
C ARG A 321 4.36 -17.08 4.18
N GLY A 322 3.10 -17.03 3.74
CA GLY A 322 2.10 -18.05 4.06
C GLY A 322 2.52 -19.39 3.48
N THR A 323 2.93 -19.40 2.21
CA THR A 323 3.41 -20.58 1.49
C THR A 323 4.58 -21.27 2.22
N PHE A 324 5.58 -20.50 2.71
CA PHE A 324 6.65 -21.03 3.56
C PHE A 324 6.11 -21.63 4.87
N SER A 325 5.22 -20.92 5.57
CA SER A 325 4.68 -21.41 6.84
C SER A 325 3.84 -22.68 6.66
N SER A 326 3.04 -22.76 5.60
CA SER A 326 2.29 -23.98 5.25
C SER A 326 3.23 -25.12 4.92
N ALA A 327 4.20 -24.91 4.03
CA ALA A 327 5.20 -25.92 3.69
C ALA A 327 6.00 -26.42 4.91
N ALA A 328 6.34 -25.54 5.85
CA ALA A 328 7.01 -25.91 7.09
C ALA A 328 6.09 -26.73 8.01
N GLY A 329 4.81 -26.37 8.11
CA GLY A 329 3.81 -27.15 8.85
C GLY A 329 3.60 -28.54 8.25
N ASP A 330 3.46 -28.62 6.92
CA ASP A 330 3.32 -29.88 6.18
C ASP A 330 4.57 -30.77 6.32
N ALA A 331 5.75 -30.16 6.46
CA ALA A 331 7.00 -30.84 6.76
C ALA A 331 7.15 -31.28 8.24
N GLY A 332 6.16 -30.99 9.09
CA GLY A 332 6.16 -31.37 10.51
C GLY A 332 6.88 -30.39 11.44
N ALA A 333 7.24 -29.18 10.98
CA ALA A 333 7.85 -28.18 11.86
C ALA A 333 6.83 -27.63 12.86
N SER A 334 7.25 -27.52 14.12
CA SER A 334 6.42 -26.98 15.20
C SER A 334 6.23 -25.45 15.09
N GLU A 335 5.17 -24.90 15.70
CA GLU A 335 4.95 -23.45 15.70
C GLU A 335 6.15 -22.63 16.24
N PRO A 336 6.86 -23.05 17.31
CA PRO A 336 8.09 -22.39 17.75
C PRO A 336 9.20 -22.35 16.69
N GLU A 337 9.37 -23.43 15.93
CA GLU A 337 10.36 -23.53 14.85
C GLU A 337 10.00 -22.62 13.68
N ILE A 338 8.75 -22.63 13.23
CA ILE A 338 8.23 -21.72 12.20
C ILE A 338 8.35 -20.26 12.67
N SER A 339 8.08 -19.99 13.95
CA SER A 339 8.20 -18.68 14.58
C SER A 339 9.66 -18.21 14.70
N ALA A 340 10.61 -19.13 14.91
CA ALA A 340 12.04 -18.84 14.96
C ALA A 340 12.56 -18.31 13.62
N VAL A 341 12.08 -18.89 12.51
CA VAL A 341 12.35 -18.39 11.16
C VAL A 341 11.55 -17.12 10.88
N THR A 342 10.22 -17.20 10.87
CA THR A 342 9.35 -16.12 10.37
C THR A 342 9.30 -14.89 11.27
N GLY A 343 9.56 -15.03 12.56
CA GLY A 343 9.43 -13.94 13.55
C GLY A 343 7.98 -13.62 13.93
N HIS A 344 7.02 -14.52 13.69
CA HIS A 344 5.66 -14.38 14.22
C HIS A 344 5.68 -14.38 15.75
N ALA A 345 4.71 -13.70 16.37
CA ALA A 345 4.50 -13.88 17.81
C ALA A 345 3.80 -15.23 17.99
N LEU A 346 4.25 -16.03 18.95
CA LEU A 346 3.55 -17.27 19.28
C LEU A 346 2.19 -16.93 19.90
N PRO A 347 1.10 -17.59 19.48
CA PRO A 347 -0.17 -17.49 20.17
C PRO A 347 -0.05 -18.11 21.56
N GLY A 348 -0.76 -17.54 22.54
CA GLY A 348 -0.76 -18.02 23.94
C GLY A 348 -0.10 -17.06 24.91
N ARG A 349 -0.78 -16.81 26.04
CA ARG A 349 -0.26 -16.08 27.21
C ARG A 349 0.35 -17.04 28.23
N SER A 350 0.92 -18.17 27.80
CA SER A 350 1.65 -19.00 28.78
C SER A 350 2.94 -18.26 29.17
N ALA A 351 3.29 -18.27 30.45
CA ALA A 351 4.58 -17.75 30.90
C ALA A 351 5.74 -18.40 30.10
N LEU A 352 5.58 -19.67 29.70
CA LEU A 352 6.51 -20.41 28.87
C LEU A 352 6.74 -19.79 27.47
N SER A 353 5.67 -19.50 26.72
CA SER A 353 5.74 -18.94 25.36
C SER A 353 6.19 -17.47 25.33
N SER A 354 5.90 -16.73 26.40
CA SER A 354 6.18 -15.30 26.49
C SER A 354 7.57 -14.97 27.10
N ALA A 355 8.10 -15.81 27.99
CA ALA A 355 9.35 -15.56 28.73
C ALA A 355 10.49 -16.55 28.44
N TYR A 356 10.21 -17.82 28.12
CA TYR A 356 11.23 -18.88 28.08
C TYR A 356 11.52 -19.46 26.69
N LEU A 357 10.51 -19.56 25.82
CA LEU A 357 10.68 -19.98 24.41
C LEU A 357 11.26 -18.83 23.57
N LYS A 358 12.57 -18.64 23.69
CA LYS A 358 13.32 -17.71 22.84
C LYS A 358 13.54 -18.33 21.48
N ARG A 359 13.35 -17.53 20.42
CA ARG A 359 13.75 -17.92 19.06
C ARG A 359 15.25 -18.22 19.06
N SER A 360 15.61 -19.46 18.75
CA SER A 360 16.99 -19.92 18.71
C SER A 360 17.39 -20.28 17.28
N LEU A 361 18.70 -20.23 17.01
CA LEU A 361 19.24 -20.71 15.74
C LEU A 361 18.93 -22.21 15.55
N VAL A 362 18.97 -23.01 16.61
CA VAL A 362 18.68 -24.45 16.57
C VAL A 362 17.26 -24.72 16.05
N MET A 363 16.26 -24.01 16.57
CA MET A 363 14.87 -24.12 16.10
C MET A 363 14.71 -23.67 14.64
N ALA A 364 15.38 -22.58 14.27
CA ALA A 364 15.37 -22.11 12.89
C ALA A 364 16.05 -23.11 11.93
N THR A 365 17.15 -23.73 12.36
CA THR A 365 17.86 -24.76 11.61
C THR A 365 17.01 -26.00 11.41
N SER A 366 16.35 -26.48 12.47
CA SER A 366 15.41 -27.61 12.37
C SER A 366 14.29 -27.32 11.35
N CYS A 367 13.66 -26.14 11.44
CA CYS A 367 12.63 -25.70 10.50
C CYS A 367 13.13 -25.69 9.05
N VAL A 368 14.27 -25.06 8.79
CA VAL A 368 14.84 -24.95 7.44
C VAL A 368 15.16 -26.33 6.87
N ARG A 369 15.77 -27.22 7.66
CA ARG A 369 16.10 -28.58 7.24
C ARG A 369 14.85 -29.38 6.85
N LEU A 370 13.80 -29.32 7.66
CA LEU A 370 12.53 -30.00 7.37
C LEU A 370 11.91 -29.50 6.06
N VAL A 371 11.94 -28.19 5.82
CA VAL A 371 11.43 -27.61 4.57
C VAL A 371 12.28 -28.02 3.36
N GLU A 372 13.60 -28.04 3.49
CA GLU A 372 14.51 -28.51 2.43
C GLU A 372 14.25 -29.96 2.05
N GLU A 373 14.12 -30.85 3.04
CA GLU A 373 13.80 -32.27 2.83
C GLU A 373 12.43 -32.43 2.17
N HIS A 374 11.41 -31.73 2.67
CA HIS A 374 10.05 -31.82 2.17
C HIS A 374 9.89 -31.23 0.75
N LYS A 375 10.66 -30.21 0.38
CA LYS A 375 10.61 -29.57 -0.94
C LYS A 375 11.70 -30.04 -1.90
N ALA A 376 12.48 -31.05 -1.53
CA ALA A 376 13.46 -31.66 -2.41
C ALA A 376 12.82 -32.12 -3.73
N GLY A 377 13.48 -31.84 -4.86
CA GLY A 377 13.00 -32.22 -6.20
C GLY A 377 11.86 -31.36 -6.78
N THR A 378 11.26 -30.46 -5.99
CA THR A 378 10.20 -29.55 -6.47
C THR A 378 10.78 -28.29 -7.13
N ILE A 379 9.90 -27.42 -7.66
CA ILE A 379 10.29 -26.11 -8.21
C ILE A 379 11.06 -25.24 -7.22
N TRP A 380 10.90 -25.46 -5.90
CA TRP A 380 11.66 -24.75 -4.87
C TRP A 380 13.17 -25.01 -4.96
N HIS A 381 13.60 -26.19 -5.41
CA HIS A 381 15.01 -26.52 -5.59
C HIS A 381 15.51 -26.17 -6.99
N THR A 382 14.66 -26.33 -8.01
CA THR A 382 15.09 -26.29 -9.41
C THR A 382 14.96 -24.90 -10.05
N ALA A 383 14.07 -24.04 -9.55
CA ALA A 383 13.72 -22.75 -10.18
C ALA A 383 14.92 -21.86 -10.52
N MET A 384 15.82 -21.66 -9.57
CA MET A 384 16.97 -20.77 -9.80
C MET A 384 18.07 -21.47 -10.58
N SER A 385 18.20 -22.79 -10.49
CA SER A 385 19.20 -23.58 -11.22
C SER A 385 19.00 -23.52 -12.73
N SER A 386 17.74 -23.55 -13.19
CA SER A 386 17.39 -23.44 -14.62
C SER A 386 17.34 -22.01 -15.15
N ASN A 387 17.23 -21.00 -14.26
CA ASN A 387 17.25 -19.60 -14.68
C ASN A 387 18.64 -19.21 -15.22
N PRO A 388 18.76 -18.56 -16.39
CA PRO A 388 20.04 -18.35 -17.08
C PRO A 388 21.01 -17.39 -16.38
N GLY A 389 20.62 -16.77 -15.26
CA GLY A 389 21.52 -15.95 -14.43
C GLY A 389 21.48 -14.46 -14.78
N PRO A 390 22.21 -13.63 -14.01
CA PRO A 390 22.17 -12.17 -14.14
C PRO A 390 22.87 -11.62 -15.38
N ASP A 391 23.77 -12.39 -16.00
CA ASP A 391 24.58 -11.98 -17.16
C ASP A 391 23.99 -12.47 -18.50
N ALA A 392 22.89 -13.22 -18.45
CA ALA A 392 22.19 -13.65 -19.63
C ALA A 392 21.66 -12.42 -20.39
N LYS A 393 22.22 -12.15 -21.57
CA LYS A 393 21.65 -11.16 -22.51
C LYS A 393 20.16 -11.48 -22.64
N LYS A 394 19.29 -10.47 -22.45
CA LYS A 394 17.85 -10.58 -22.73
C LYS A 394 17.68 -11.16 -24.13
N LYS A 395 17.48 -12.48 -24.25
CA LYS A 395 17.04 -13.06 -25.50
C LYS A 395 15.67 -12.43 -25.76
N SER A 396 15.49 -11.87 -26.94
CA SER A 396 14.16 -11.51 -27.45
C SER A 396 13.23 -12.69 -27.19
N LYS A 397 12.05 -12.40 -26.62
CA LYS A 397 11.03 -13.38 -26.19
C LYS A 397 10.95 -14.57 -27.17
N PRO A 398 10.98 -15.83 -26.71
CA PRO A 398 10.27 -16.86 -27.43
C PRO A 398 8.79 -16.50 -27.37
N ALA A 399 8.12 -16.43 -28.52
CA ALA A 399 6.66 -16.44 -28.54
C ALA A 399 6.20 -17.66 -27.73
N LEU A 400 5.28 -17.47 -26.78
CA LEU A 400 4.51 -18.57 -26.24
C LEU A 400 3.85 -19.27 -27.45
N GLN A 401 4.45 -20.35 -27.93
CA GLN A 401 3.78 -21.25 -28.84
C GLN A 401 2.67 -21.91 -28.05
N THR A 402 1.45 -21.63 -28.45
CA THR A 402 0.22 -22.25 -28.00
C THR A 402 0.33 -23.76 -28.19
N VAL A 403 0.70 -24.49 -27.12
CA VAL A 403 0.55 -25.95 -27.08
C VAL A 403 -0.91 -26.25 -26.77
N ALA A 404 -1.75 -26.09 -27.78
CA ALA A 404 -3.12 -26.59 -27.81
C ALA A 404 -3.49 -26.87 -29.27
N ASN A 405 -2.87 -27.89 -29.84
CA ASN A 405 -3.39 -28.63 -31.00
C ASN A 405 -2.53 -29.87 -31.27
N GLN A 406 -2.53 -30.84 -30.34
CA GLN A 406 -2.09 -32.22 -30.60
C GLN A 406 -3.02 -33.27 -30.00
N SER A 407 -4.28 -32.91 -29.72
CA SER A 407 -5.32 -33.86 -29.26
C SER A 407 -6.58 -33.84 -30.12
N ALA A 408 -6.55 -33.21 -31.30
CA ALA A 408 -7.67 -33.21 -32.25
C ALA A 408 -7.31 -33.85 -33.61
N LYS A 409 -6.46 -34.89 -33.61
CA LYS A 409 -6.09 -35.62 -34.84
C LYS A 409 -6.01 -37.15 -34.70
N CYS A 410 -6.68 -37.74 -33.71
CA CYS A 410 -6.84 -39.20 -33.60
C CYS A 410 -8.29 -39.72 -33.68
N ASP A 411 -9.32 -38.87 -33.69
CA ASP A 411 -10.72 -39.33 -33.68
C ASP A 411 -11.55 -38.88 -34.89
N SER A 412 -10.99 -39.02 -36.10
CA SER A 412 -11.75 -38.75 -37.33
C SER A 412 -11.47 -39.73 -38.46
N GLU A 413 -11.15 -40.99 -38.17
CA GLU A 413 -11.12 -42.06 -39.18
C GLU A 413 -11.67 -43.37 -38.62
N ASN A 414 -12.95 -43.40 -38.26
CA ASN A 414 -13.78 -44.60 -38.47
C ASN A 414 -15.27 -44.30 -38.24
N LYS A 415 -16.02 -44.08 -39.33
CA LYS A 415 -17.48 -44.18 -39.32
C LYS A 415 -17.90 -45.18 -40.40
N PRO A 416 -18.53 -46.32 -40.06
CA PRO A 416 -19.23 -47.11 -41.05
C PRO A 416 -20.55 -46.42 -41.44
N LYS A 417 -20.89 -46.52 -42.73
CA LYS A 417 -22.11 -45.98 -43.37
C LYS A 417 -23.41 -46.60 -42.80
N PRO A 418 -24.54 -45.89 -42.86
CA PRO A 418 -25.79 -46.35 -42.28
C PRO A 418 -26.52 -47.33 -43.21
N ASN A 419 -27.08 -48.40 -42.64
CA ASN A 419 -28.02 -49.26 -43.35
C ASN A 419 -29.43 -49.10 -42.76
N LYS A 420 -30.39 -48.77 -43.64
CA LYS A 420 -31.82 -48.64 -43.33
C LYS A 420 -32.46 -50.03 -43.18
N LYS A 421 -33.26 -50.25 -42.13
CA LYS A 421 -34.51 -51.06 -42.06
C LYS A 421 -35.04 -50.98 -40.62
N ARG A 422 -36.14 -50.27 -40.32
CA ARG A 422 -37.58 -50.57 -40.46
C ARG A 422 -38.11 -51.53 -39.37
N SER A 423 -39.10 -51.02 -38.62
CA SER A 423 -40.06 -51.70 -37.73
C SER A 423 -39.49 -52.18 -36.38
N LYS A 424 -40.17 -52.09 -35.22
CA LYS A 424 -41.62 -52.14 -34.90
C LYS A 424 -41.78 -51.79 -33.39
N SER A 425 -42.94 -51.25 -32.98
CA SER A 425 -43.71 -51.50 -31.72
C SER A 425 -42.95 -51.77 -30.40
N ASN A 426 -43.24 -51.22 -29.22
CA ASN A 426 -44.44 -50.82 -28.48
C ASN A 426 -43.91 -50.10 -27.21
N ASP A 427 -44.48 -48.98 -26.75
CA ASP A 427 -45.66 -48.87 -25.86
C ASP A 427 -45.35 -49.07 -24.36
N LEU A 428 -46.00 -48.26 -23.52
CA LEU A 428 -46.01 -48.21 -22.04
C LEU A 428 -44.77 -47.56 -21.38
N GLY A 429 -44.85 -46.65 -20.42
CA GLY A 429 -45.96 -46.10 -19.64
C GLY A 429 -45.37 -45.20 -18.54
N SER A 430 -46.10 -44.15 -18.20
CA SER A 430 -45.91 -43.22 -17.08
C SER A 430 -45.52 -43.88 -15.75
N VAL A 431 -44.75 -43.19 -14.89
CA VAL A 431 -45.10 -42.94 -13.48
C VAL A 431 -44.36 -41.68 -12.97
N VAL A 432 -45.16 -40.83 -12.32
CA VAL A 432 -44.86 -39.61 -11.57
C VAL A 432 -44.24 -39.95 -10.21
N GLY A 433 -43.32 -39.12 -9.70
CA GLY A 433 -42.77 -39.27 -8.34
C GLY A 433 -42.23 -37.96 -7.80
N ASP A 434 -43.14 -37.17 -7.24
CA ASP A 434 -42.94 -35.94 -6.48
C ASP A 434 -42.18 -36.22 -5.16
N VAL A 435 -41.20 -35.41 -4.77
CA VAL A 435 -40.67 -35.40 -3.39
C VAL A 435 -40.38 -33.97 -2.96
N GLY A 436 -41.20 -33.53 -2.01
CA GLY A 436 -41.18 -32.22 -1.41
C GLY A 436 -40.05 -31.96 -0.42
N LEU A 437 -39.87 -30.66 -0.20
CA LEU A 437 -39.15 -30.01 0.88
C LEU A 437 -39.76 -30.33 2.25
N GLU A 438 -38.93 -30.45 3.29
CA GLU A 438 -39.12 -29.71 4.55
C GLU A 438 -37.80 -29.58 5.34
N PRO A 439 -37.65 -28.51 6.15
CA PRO A 439 -36.44 -28.17 6.89
C PRO A 439 -36.50 -28.61 8.37
N THR A 440 -35.36 -28.83 9.01
CA THR A 440 -35.28 -28.98 10.47
C THR A 440 -34.31 -28.00 11.12
N THR A 441 -34.90 -27.27 12.05
CA THR A 441 -34.38 -26.46 13.16
C THR A 441 -33.35 -27.19 14.03
N ARG A 442 -32.31 -26.49 14.50
CA ARG A 442 -32.24 -25.86 15.84
C ARG A 442 -30.99 -25.01 16.01
#